data_AF-A0AA40I5P0-F1
#
_entry.id   AF-A0AA40I5P0-F1
#
_cell.length_a   1.000
_cell.length_b   1.000
_cell.length_c   1.000
_cell.angle_alpha   90.00
_cell.angle_beta   90.00
_cell.angle_gamma   90.00
#
_symmetry.space_group_name_H-M   'P 1'
#
loop_
_entity.id
_entity.type
_entity.pdbx_description
1 polymer ?
#
loop_
_entity_poly.entity_id
_entity_poly.type
_entity_poly.pdbx_seq_one_letter_code
_entity_poly.pdbx_strand_id
1 'polypeptide(L)'
;MGEKSENCRVPEDLFSGLQVTDPQEAECASPSVSNPKDHQPQSKLLKDVEAHPQEDQGEEEHFHDCSASFEKEEPGVDTVENKPDDDVNSSELDEEYLIELEKNMPDEEKQKRREESTRLKEEGNEQFKKGDYIEAESSYSQALQMCPSCFQKDRSILFSNRAAARMKQDKKEMAISDCSKAIQLNPSYIRALLRRAELYESTDKLDEALEDYKSILEKDPSVHQAREACMRLPKQIEERNERLKEEMLGKLKDLGNLVLRPFGLSTENFQIKQDSSTGSYSINFVQNPNNNR
;
A
#
# COMPACT_ATOMS: atom_id res chain seq x y z
N MET A 1 34.02 22.79 -65.45
CA MET A 1 33.55 23.99 -64.74
C MET A 1 32.57 23.50 -63.68
N GLY A 2 32.70 23.70 -62.39
CA GLY A 2 33.64 24.40 -61.51
C GLY A 2 33.08 24.21 -60.09
N GLU A 3 33.96 23.97 -59.13
CA GLU A 3 33.71 23.56 -57.73
C GLU A 3 33.12 24.66 -56.82
N LYS A 4 32.68 24.24 -55.61
CA LYS A 4 32.84 24.80 -54.23
C LYS A 4 31.51 24.72 -53.43
N SER A 5 31.33 24.13 -52.24
CA SER A 5 32.08 23.96 -50.96
C SER A 5 32.19 25.20 -50.07
N GLU A 6 31.51 25.18 -48.91
CA GLU A 6 31.70 25.96 -47.66
C GLU A 6 30.62 25.43 -46.68
N ASN A 7 30.81 24.75 -45.53
CA ASN A 7 31.78 24.74 -44.42
C ASN A 7 31.73 25.98 -43.51
N CYS A 8 31.21 25.82 -42.29
CA CYS A 8 31.50 26.71 -41.17
C CYS A 8 31.58 25.94 -39.85
N ARG A 9 32.71 26.18 -39.16
CA ARG A 9 33.23 25.55 -37.96
C ARG A 9 32.78 26.26 -36.68
N VAL A 10 32.83 25.52 -35.58
CA VAL A 10 33.03 25.99 -34.19
C VAL A 10 34.36 26.74 -34.03
N PRO A 11 34.48 27.54 -32.96
CA PRO A 11 35.56 27.22 -32.01
C PRO A 11 35.21 27.40 -30.53
N GLU A 12 35.89 26.57 -29.73
CA GLU A 12 36.09 26.62 -28.29
C GLU A 12 37.04 27.75 -27.85
N ASP A 13 37.23 27.80 -26.52
CA ASP A 13 38.33 28.36 -25.74
C ASP A 13 38.12 29.76 -25.14
N LEU A 14 38.08 29.86 -23.81
CA LEU A 14 39.32 30.12 -23.07
C LEU A 14 39.20 29.89 -21.56
N PHE A 15 40.30 29.38 -21.03
CA PHE A 15 40.66 28.91 -19.69
C PHE A 15 40.75 29.95 -18.55
N SER A 16 40.76 29.40 -17.33
CA SER A 16 41.46 29.84 -16.09
C SER A 16 40.83 31.00 -15.27
N GLY A 17 40.87 31.02 -13.94
CA GLY A 17 41.59 30.18 -12.98
C GLY A 17 41.27 30.51 -11.51
N LEU A 18 41.61 29.53 -10.67
CA LEU A 18 42.00 29.49 -9.24
C LEU A 18 41.78 30.65 -8.23
N GLN A 19 41.44 30.20 -7.01
CA GLN A 19 41.73 30.68 -5.62
C GLN A 19 40.54 31.27 -4.80
N VAL A 20 39.98 30.51 -3.84
CA VAL A 20 40.31 30.35 -2.39
C VAL A 20 39.91 31.55 -1.53
N THR A 21 38.96 31.36 -0.59
CA THR A 21 39.00 31.73 0.85
C THR A 21 37.73 31.29 1.59
N ASP A 22 37.91 30.55 2.70
CA ASP A 22 37.00 30.38 3.86
C ASP A 22 37.28 31.48 4.92
N PRO A 23 36.67 31.53 6.14
CA PRO A 23 35.36 31.06 6.65
C PRO A 23 34.60 32.17 7.46
N GLN A 24 33.39 31.90 7.98
CA GLN A 24 33.06 32.22 9.40
C GLN A 24 31.70 31.67 9.88
N GLU A 25 31.75 31.14 11.11
CA GLU A 25 30.69 30.59 11.95
C GLU A 25 29.82 31.69 12.60
N ALA A 26 28.59 31.33 12.99
CA ALA A 26 27.93 31.95 14.15
C ALA A 26 26.89 30.99 14.76
N GLU A 27 27.22 30.47 15.94
CA GLU A 27 26.31 29.85 16.91
C GLU A 27 25.33 30.89 17.50
N CYS A 28 24.13 30.45 17.89
CA CYS A 28 23.36 31.12 18.94
C CYS A 28 22.57 30.09 19.76
N ALA A 29 22.94 29.98 21.04
CA ALA A 29 22.31 29.21 22.09
C ALA A 29 21.09 29.95 22.71
N SER A 30 20.17 29.15 23.26
CA SER A 30 18.94 29.49 24.01
C SER A 30 19.26 29.79 25.51
N PRO A 31 18.29 29.82 26.46
CA PRO A 31 17.00 30.52 26.56
C PRO A 31 16.87 31.29 27.91
N SER A 32 15.73 31.94 28.21
CA SER A 32 15.38 32.32 29.58
C SER A 32 13.87 32.29 29.87
N VAL A 33 13.57 31.89 31.10
CA VAL A 33 12.26 31.53 31.69
C VAL A 33 11.69 32.71 32.48
N SER A 34 10.36 32.90 32.50
CA SER A 34 9.63 33.33 33.72
C SER A 34 8.09 33.33 33.54
N ASN A 35 7.41 32.74 34.53
CA ASN A 35 5.99 32.88 34.88
C ASN A 35 5.88 33.95 35.99
N PRO A 36 4.74 34.66 36.23
CA PRO A 36 3.67 34.08 37.09
C PRO A 36 2.22 34.65 36.98
N LYS A 37 1.25 33.78 37.36
CA LYS A 37 0.03 33.91 38.21
C LYS A 37 -1.07 35.01 38.09
N ASP A 38 -2.30 34.49 38.33
CA ASP A 38 -3.52 35.03 38.98
C ASP A 38 -4.53 35.91 38.22
N HIS A 39 -5.75 35.39 37.99
CA HIS A 39 -7.01 35.79 38.68
C HIS A 39 -8.29 35.30 37.96
N GLN A 40 -9.22 34.75 38.75
CA GLN A 40 -10.66 34.63 38.48
C GLN A 40 -11.39 35.80 39.18
N PRO A 41 -12.59 36.26 38.74
CA PRO A 41 -13.84 35.77 39.35
C PRO A 41 -15.11 35.75 38.45
N GLN A 42 -16.20 35.26 39.05
CA GLN A 42 -17.52 34.85 38.53
C GLN A 42 -18.56 35.97 38.21
N SER A 43 -19.56 35.70 37.35
CA SER A 43 -21.03 36.01 37.51
C SER A 43 -21.83 35.58 36.25
N LYS A 44 -22.79 34.65 36.32
CA LYS A 44 -24.27 34.74 36.51
C LYS A 44 -25.14 35.26 35.32
N LEU A 45 -25.96 34.33 34.80
CA LEU A 45 -27.41 34.38 34.42
C LEU A 45 -27.90 34.89 33.03
N LEU A 46 -28.63 33.95 32.37
CA LEU A 46 -29.89 34.02 31.57
C LEU A 46 -29.86 34.16 30.02
N LYS A 47 -30.38 33.08 29.36
CA LYS A 47 -31.46 32.98 28.31
C LYS A 47 -31.40 33.92 27.09
N ASP A 48 -31.67 33.54 25.83
CA ASP A 48 -32.39 32.44 25.16
C ASP A 48 -31.97 32.41 23.66
N VAL A 49 -32.10 31.24 23.02
CA VAL A 49 -32.44 30.95 21.59
C VAL A 49 -31.69 31.67 20.45
N GLU A 50 -30.89 30.93 19.68
CA GLU A 50 -31.04 30.83 18.21
C GLU A 50 -30.23 29.65 17.64
N ALA A 51 -30.85 28.93 16.70
CA ALA A 51 -30.39 27.67 16.14
C ALA A 51 -29.53 27.90 14.88
N HIS A 52 -28.36 27.25 14.82
CA HIS A 52 -27.63 26.97 13.58
C HIS A 52 -26.77 25.70 13.73
N PRO A 53 -26.49 24.99 12.63
CA PRO A 53 -26.34 23.53 12.61
C PRO A 53 -24.99 23.06 13.15
N GLN A 54 -25.05 21.97 13.92
CA GLN A 54 -23.88 21.30 14.47
C GLN A 54 -23.09 20.60 13.37
N GLU A 55 -21.81 20.95 13.33
CA GLU A 55 -20.76 20.25 12.63
C GLU A 55 -20.68 18.80 13.15
N ASP A 56 -20.80 17.85 12.23
CA ASP A 56 -20.71 16.41 12.45
C ASP A 56 -19.26 16.05 12.84
N GLN A 57 -19.00 16.06 14.14
CA GLN A 57 -17.74 15.62 14.73
C GLN A 57 -17.67 14.11 14.68
N GLY A 58 -16.53 13.62 14.17
CA GLY A 58 -16.28 12.22 13.89
C GLY A 58 -16.62 11.29 15.06
N GLU A 59 -17.45 10.31 14.76
CA GLU A 59 -17.66 9.16 15.62
C GLU A 59 -16.35 8.34 15.66
N GLU A 60 -15.64 8.44 16.79
CA GLU A 60 -14.58 7.52 17.18
C GLU A 60 -15.18 6.13 17.38
N GLU A 61 -15.13 5.30 16.33
CA GLU A 61 -15.46 3.88 16.42
C GLU A 61 -14.38 3.16 17.23
N HIS A 62 -14.76 2.80 18.45
CA HIS A 62 -13.94 2.14 19.46
C HIS A 62 -13.36 0.81 18.95
N PHE A 63 -12.03 0.72 19.01
CA PHE A 63 -11.22 -0.45 18.68
C PHE A 63 -11.57 -1.64 19.59
N HIS A 64 -12.10 -2.72 19.01
CA HIS A 64 -12.17 -4.02 19.68
C HIS A 64 -11.19 -4.98 19.01
N ASP A 65 -10.02 -5.08 19.62
CA ASP A 65 -9.06 -6.17 19.44
C ASP A 65 -9.69 -7.46 19.96
N CYS A 66 -9.75 -8.48 19.10
CA CYS A 66 -10.02 -9.83 19.54
C CYS A 66 -8.96 -10.74 18.92
N SER A 67 -7.82 -10.78 19.60
CA SER A 67 -6.83 -11.84 19.49
C SER A 67 -7.43 -13.16 19.98
N ALA A 68 -7.66 -14.11 19.06
CA ALA A 68 -7.95 -15.50 19.42
C ALA A 68 -7.18 -16.46 18.52
N SER A 69 -6.15 -17.05 19.15
CA SER A 69 -5.55 -18.37 19.00
C SER A 69 -5.66 -19.14 17.68
N PHE A 70 -4.48 -19.24 17.08
CA PHE A 70 -3.99 -20.20 16.11
C PHE A 70 -4.11 -21.66 16.58
N GLU A 71 -4.81 -22.50 15.82
CA GLU A 71 -4.58 -23.95 15.80
C GLU A 71 -4.27 -24.39 14.36
N LYS A 72 -3.15 -25.13 14.23
CA LYS A 72 -2.66 -25.75 12.98
C LYS A 72 -3.35 -27.08 12.79
N GLU A 73 -3.82 -27.37 11.58
CA GLU A 73 -3.72 -28.72 10.99
C GLU A 73 -3.49 -28.63 9.47
N GLU A 74 -2.62 -29.51 8.98
CA GLU A 74 -2.30 -29.86 7.58
C GLU A 74 -1.77 -31.31 7.61
N PRO A 75 -1.71 -32.09 6.51
CA PRO A 75 -2.23 -31.86 5.14
C PRO A 75 -2.93 -33.09 4.50
N GLY A 76 -3.55 -32.87 3.33
CA GLY A 76 -4.01 -33.93 2.41
C GLY A 76 -3.81 -33.53 0.94
N VAL A 77 -3.18 -34.41 0.17
CA VAL A 77 -2.54 -34.22 -1.15
C VAL A 77 -3.46 -34.58 -2.35
N ASP A 78 -3.18 -33.93 -3.49
CA ASP A 78 -3.57 -34.18 -4.91
C ASP A 78 -5.03 -33.88 -5.33
N THR A 79 -5.33 -33.15 -6.41
CA THR A 79 -4.80 -33.28 -7.79
C THR A 79 -5.15 -32.02 -8.60
N VAL A 80 -4.26 -31.64 -9.51
CA VAL A 80 -4.35 -30.46 -10.39
C VAL A 80 -5.26 -30.72 -11.58
N GLU A 81 -6.31 -29.90 -11.76
CA GLU A 81 -6.94 -29.66 -13.07
C GLU A 81 -6.96 -28.15 -13.33
N ASN A 82 -6.11 -27.71 -14.26
CA ASN A 82 -6.15 -26.35 -14.80
C ASN A 82 -7.40 -26.19 -15.68
N LYS A 83 -8.31 -25.32 -15.25
CA LYS A 83 -9.27 -24.65 -16.13
C LYS A 83 -9.00 -23.14 -16.07
N PRO A 84 -9.12 -22.42 -17.19
CA PRO A 84 -9.03 -20.97 -17.17
C PRO A 84 -10.33 -20.44 -16.56
N ASP A 85 -10.24 -19.97 -15.32
CA ASP A 85 -11.33 -19.26 -14.64
C ASP A 85 -11.44 -17.83 -15.21
N ASP A 86 -12.05 -17.72 -16.39
CA ASP A 86 -12.61 -16.46 -16.91
C ASP A 86 -13.96 -16.17 -16.23
N ASP A 87 -13.97 -16.11 -14.89
CA ASP A 87 -15.16 -15.74 -14.10
C ASP A 87 -14.81 -14.79 -12.96
N VAL A 88 -14.21 -13.65 -13.31
CA VAL A 88 -14.18 -12.49 -12.41
C VAL A 88 -14.64 -11.28 -13.19
N ASN A 89 -15.87 -10.86 -12.86
CA ASN A 89 -16.38 -9.48 -12.82
C ASN A 89 -17.71 -9.27 -13.58
N SER A 90 -18.80 -9.90 -13.12
CA SER A 90 -20.16 -9.64 -13.62
C SER A 90 -21.07 -8.91 -12.61
N SER A 91 -20.53 -8.37 -11.50
CA SER A 91 -21.35 -7.63 -10.53
C SER A 91 -20.69 -6.37 -9.97
N GLU A 92 -19.61 -5.89 -10.58
CA GLU A 92 -19.19 -4.52 -10.31
C GLU A 92 -20.28 -3.57 -10.80
N LEU A 93 -20.73 -2.71 -9.90
CA LEU A 93 -21.52 -1.54 -10.26
C LEU A 93 -20.80 -0.82 -11.39
N ASP A 94 -21.37 -0.82 -12.60
CA ASP A 94 -20.93 0.02 -13.69
C ASP A 94 -21.04 1.47 -13.21
N GLU A 95 -19.92 2.01 -12.72
CA GLU A 95 -19.87 3.32 -12.09
C GLU A 95 -20.27 4.41 -13.10
N GLU A 96 -20.01 4.17 -14.38
CA GLU A 96 -20.48 4.96 -15.51
C GLU A 96 -22.02 4.99 -15.61
N TYR A 97 -22.69 3.86 -15.39
CA TYR A 97 -24.15 3.78 -15.39
C TYR A 97 -24.77 4.56 -14.22
N LEU A 98 -24.17 4.46 -13.03
CA LEU A 98 -24.59 5.24 -11.86
C LEU A 98 -24.42 6.75 -12.10
N ILE A 99 -23.30 7.16 -12.68
CA ILE A 99 -23.03 8.58 -13.00
C ILE A 99 -24.08 9.13 -13.99
N GLU A 100 -24.42 8.37 -15.04
CA GLU A 100 -25.41 8.82 -16.02
C GLU A 100 -26.83 8.91 -15.42
N LEU A 101 -27.21 7.97 -14.55
CA LEU A 101 -28.46 8.01 -13.78
C LEU A 101 -28.53 9.25 -12.87
N GLU A 102 -27.43 9.61 -12.22
CA GLU A 102 -27.37 10.70 -11.24
C GLU A 102 -27.30 12.10 -11.85
N LYS A 103 -26.91 12.20 -13.13
CA LYS A 103 -26.72 13.46 -13.84
C LYS A 103 -27.96 14.35 -13.85
N ASN A 104 -29.14 13.75 -13.96
CA ASN A 104 -30.43 14.45 -13.99
C ASN A 104 -31.23 14.30 -12.69
N MET A 105 -30.64 13.68 -11.66
CA MET A 105 -31.32 13.42 -10.39
C MET A 105 -31.28 14.67 -9.49
N PRO A 106 -32.43 15.12 -8.94
CA PRO A 106 -32.47 16.28 -8.06
C PRO A 106 -31.76 15.99 -6.73
N ASP A 107 -31.20 17.03 -6.11
CA ASP A 107 -30.42 16.89 -4.87
C ASP A 107 -31.22 16.29 -3.71
N GLU A 108 -32.53 16.56 -3.65
CA GLU A 108 -33.43 15.94 -2.66
C GLU A 108 -33.51 14.42 -2.82
N GLU A 109 -33.53 13.92 -4.05
CA GLU A 109 -33.55 12.47 -4.31
C GLU A 109 -32.18 11.84 -4.01
N LYS A 110 -31.08 12.52 -4.37
CA LYS A 110 -29.73 12.09 -4.00
C LYS A 110 -29.59 11.97 -2.48
N GLN A 111 -30.12 12.94 -1.74
CA GLN A 111 -30.09 12.91 -0.28
C GLN A 111 -30.95 11.77 0.30
N LYS A 112 -32.15 11.52 -0.24
CA LYS A 112 -32.97 10.36 0.15
C LYS A 112 -32.26 9.03 -0.09
N ARG A 113 -31.60 8.87 -1.25
CA ARG A 113 -30.80 7.68 -1.56
C ARG A 113 -29.60 7.53 -0.63
N ARG A 114 -28.95 8.64 -0.25
CA ARG A 114 -27.86 8.67 0.74
C ARG A 114 -28.34 8.22 2.12
N GLU A 115 -29.53 8.62 2.54
CA GLU A 115 -30.15 8.18 3.80
C GLU A 115 -30.47 6.68 3.77
N GLU A 116 -31.04 6.19 2.67
CA GLU A 116 -31.28 4.76 2.49
C GLU A 116 -29.98 3.94 2.51
N SER A 117 -28.94 4.42 1.82
CA SER A 117 -27.59 3.85 1.89
C SER A 117 -27.05 3.82 3.32
N THR A 118 -27.30 4.87 4.12
CA THR A 118 -26.86 4.93 5.52
C THR A 118 -27.56 3.87 6.37
N ARG A 119 -28.86 3.66 6.17
CA ARG A 119 -29.62 2.60 6.85
C ARG A 119 -29.06 1.20 6.52
N LEU A 120 -28.77 0.93 5.23
CA LEU A 120 -28.19 -0.34 4.80
C LEU A 120 -26.75 -0.54 5.33
N LYS A 121 -25.97 0.53 5.43
CA LYS A 121 -24.65 0.52 6.10
C LYS A 121 -24.78 0.10 7.56
N GLU A 122 -25.73 0.67 8.29
CA GLU A 122 -25.97 0.35 9.70
C GLU A 122 -26.41 -1.11 9.89
N GLU A 123 -27.32 -1.60 9.03
CA GLU A 123 -27.70 -3.01 9.00
C GLU A 123 -26.49 -3.93 8.75
N GLY A 124 -25.65 -3.59 7.76
CA GLY A 124 -24.41 -4.32 7.49
C GLY A 124 -23.43 -4.29 8.68
N ASN A 125 -23.36 -3.17 9.40
CA ASN A 125 -22.53 -3.06 10.61
C ASN A 125 -23.04 -3.98 11.73
N GLU A 126 -24.37 -4.09 11.91
CA GLU A 126 -24.97 -5.01 12.88
C GLU A 126 -24.71 -6.47 12.52
N GLN A 127 -24.89 -6.84 11.25
CA GLN A 127 -24.60 -8.19 10.74
C GLN A 127 -23.10 -8.52 10.93
N PHE A 128 -22.21 -7.58 10.62
CA PHE A 128 -20.77 -7.76 10.83
C PHE A 128 -20.43 -7.99 12.31
N LYS A 129 -21.06 -7.25 13.23
CA LYS A 129 -20.89 -7.42 14.69
C LYS A 129 -21.40 -8.79 15.17
N LYS A 130 -22.43 -9.35 14.53
CA LYS A 130 -22.97 -10.69 14.83
C LYS A 130 -22.11 -11.83 14.26
N GLY A 131 -21.22 -11.53 13.32
CA GLY A 131 -20.42 -12.52 12.60
C GLY A 131 -21.04 -12.99 11.28
N ASP A 132 -22.17 -12.40 10.89
CA ASP A 132 -22.91 -12.72 9.65
C ASP A 132 -22.25 -11.98 8.46
N TYR A 133 -21.05 -12.41 8.09
CA TYR A 133 -20.19 -11.67 7.16
C TYR A 133 -20.70 -11.67 5.70
N ILE A 134 -21.42 -12.71 5.28
CA ILE A 134 -22.00 -12.82 3.94
C ILE A 134 -23.14 -11.81 3.79
N GLU A 135 -24.03 -11.77 4.79
CA GLU A 135 -25.13 -10.82 4.88
C GLU A 135 -24.59 -9.39 4.96
N ALA A 136 -23.57 -9.15 5.79
CA ALA A 136 -22.92 -7.84 5.88
C ALA A 136 -22.37 -7.39 4.53
N GLU A 137 -21.67 -8.26 3.79
CA GLU A 137 -21.19 -7.97 2.43
C GLU A 137 -22.33 -7.58 1.48
N SER A 138 -23.46 -8.30 1.55
CA SER A 138 -24.66 -8.01 0.76
C SER A 138 -25.24 -6.64 1.10
N SER A 139 -25.41 -6.33 2.38
CA SER A 139 -25.94 -5.04 2.86
C SER A 139 -25.05 -3.87 2.45
N TYR A 140 -23.73 -3.98 2.57
CA TYR A 140 -22.81 -2.94 2.09
C TYR A 140 -22.84 -2.79 0.57
N SER A 141 -23.03 -3.88 -0.17
CA SER A 141 -23.14 -3.82 -1.63
C SER A 141 -24.42 -3.11 -2.07
N GLN A 142 -25.55 -3.37 -1.40
CA GLN A 142 -26.79 -2.64 -1.62
C GLN A 142 -26.67 -1.17 -1.20
N ALA A 143 -25.98 -0.88 -0.09
CA ALA A 143 -25.68 0.49 0.30
C ALA A 143 -24.89 1.23 -0.80
N LEU A 144 -23.88 0.59 -1.41
CA LEU A 144 -23.12 1.16 -2.53
C LEU A 144 -23.96 1.40 -3.80
N GLN A 145 -24.99 0.57 -4.04
CA GLN A 145 -25.95 0.76 -5.14
C GLN A 145 -26.87 1.96 -4.89
N MET A 146 -27.25 2.18 -3.63
CA MET A 146 -28.09 3.30 -3.25
C MET A 146 -27.29 4.61 -3.19
N CYS A 147 -26.08 4.57 -2.63
CA CYS A 147 -25.24 5.73 -2.38
C CYS A 147 -24.82 6.45 -3.68
N PRO A 148 -25.28 7.69 -3.90
CA PRO A 148 -24.89 8.43 -5.09
C PRO A 148 -23.37 8.65 -5.19
N SER A 149 -22.84 8.58 -6.41
CA SER A 149 -21.41 8.74 -6.76
C SER A 149 -20.81 10.05 -6.25
N CYS A 150 -21.61 11.11 -6.14
CA CYS A 150 -21.17 12.40 -5.62
C CYS A 150 -20.77 12.35 -4.13
N PHE A 151 -21.24 11.37 -3.35
CA PHE A 151 -20.88 11.19 -1.93
C PHE A 151 -19.65 10.29 -1.77
N GLN A 152 -18.52 10.73 -2.31
CA GLN A 152 -17.27 9.95 -2.35
C GLN A 152 -16.79 9.50 -0.96
N LYS A 153 -16.94 10.35 0.06
CA LYS A 153 -16.58 10.01 1.45
C LYS A 153 -17.40 8.82 1.97
N ASP A 154 -18.71 8.82 1.77
CA ASP A 154 -19.59 7.76 2.25
C ASP A 154 -19.33 6.45 1.49
N ARG A 155 -19.14 6.54 0.17
CA ARG A 155 -18.73 5.41 -0.67
C ARG A 155 -17.40 4.82 -0.22
N SER A 156 -16.40 5.65 0.13
CA SER A 156 -15.11 5.17 0.64
C SER A 156 -15.25 4.35 1.93
N ILE A 157 -16.15 4.77 2.83
CA ILE A 157 -16.46 4.03 4.07
C ILE A 157 -17.13 2.70 3.74
N LEU A 158 -18.10 2.70 2.83
CA LEU A 158 -18.80 1.48 2.42
C LEU A 158 -17.88 0.44 1.79
N PHE A 159 -16.99 0.86 0.88
CA PHE A 159 -15.98 -0.03 0.31
C PHE A 159 -15.06 -0.60 1.41
N SER A 160 -14.58 0.22 2.36
CA SER A 160 -13.74 -0.27 3.46
C SER A 160 -14.48 -1.24 4.39
N ASN A 161 -15.76 -1.01 4.67
CA ASN A 161 -16.58 -1.91 5.48
C ASN A 161 -16.87 -3.23 4.75
N ARG A 162 -17.13 -3.18 3.45
CA ARG A 162 -17.28 -4.39 2.62
C ARG A 162 -15.98 -5.18 2.52
N ALA A 163 -14.83 -4.49 2.39
CA ALA A 163 -13.52 -5.12 2.47
C ALA A 163 -13.33 -5.85 3.80
N ALA A 164 -13.74 -5.25 4.92
CA ALA A 164 -13.69 -5.91 6.23
C ALA A 164 -14.50 -7.21 6.27
N ALA A 165 -15.73 -7.21 5.73
CA ALA A 165 -16.57 -8.40 5.62
C ALA A 165 -15.93 -9.48 4.74
N ARG A 166 -15.30 -9.08 3.62
CA ARG A 166 -14.59 -9.98 2.71
C ARG A 166 -13.31 -10.56 3.30
N MET A 167 -12.56 -9.78 4.09
CA MET A 167 -11.40 -10.26 4.86
C MET A 167 -11.81 -11.40 5.81
N LYS A 168 -12.96 -11.28 6.47
CA LYS A 168 -13.48 -12.32 7.38
C LYS A 168 -13.96 -13.58 6.66
N GLN A 169 -14.19 -13.51 5.35
CA GLN A 169 -14.54 -14.63 4.48
C GLN A 169 -13.34 -15.17 3.68
N ASP A 170 -12.12 -14.70 3.97
CA ASP A 170 -10.88 -15.03 3.24
C ASP A 170 -10.91 -14.66 1.73
N LYS A 171 -11.79 -13.75 1.32
CA LYS A 171 -11.89 -13.22 -0.05
C LYS A 171 -10.85 -12.09 -0.27
N LYS A 172 -9.56 -12.43 -0.18
CA LYS A 172 -8.45 -11.46 -0.10
C LYS A 172 -8.39 -10.51 -1.30
N GLU A 173 -8.45 -11.01 -2.52
CA GLU A 173 -8.33 -10.21 -3.75
C GLU A 173 -9.49 -9.21 -3.88
N MET A 174 -10.70 -9.64 -3.59
CA MET A 174 -11.89 -8.78 -3.60
C MET A 174 -11.81 -7.69 -2.51
N ALA A 175 -11.27 -8.03 -1.33
CA ALA A 175 -11.07 -7.07 -0.25
C ALA A 175 -9.98 -6.04 -0.60
N ILE A 176 -8.90 -6.44 -1.26
CA ILE A 176 -7.86 -5.53 -1.77
C ILE A 176 -8.43 -4.56 -2.80
N SER A 177 -9.27 -5.05 -3.73
CA SER A 177 -9.95 -4.20 -4.72
C SER A 177 -10.84 -3.16 -4.04
N ASP A 178 -11.66 -3.57 -3.06
CA ASP A 178 -12.49 -2.64 -2.29
C ASP A 178 -11.66 -1.61 -1.51
N CYS A 179 -10.58 -2.02 -0.85
CA CYS A 179 -9.70 -1.07 -0.16
C CYS A 179 -9.08 -0.07 -1.14
N SER A 180 -8.68 -0.53 -2.32
CA SER A 180 -8.09 0.34 -3.36
C SER A 180 -9.11 1.35 -3.88
N LYS A 181 -10.37 0.95 -4.09
CA LYS A 181 -11.48 1.88 -4.41
C LYS A 181 -11.74 2.88 -3.29
N ALA A 182 -11.73 2.42 -2.03
CA ALA A 182 -11.89 3.31 -0.88
C ALA A 182 -10.79 4.37 -0.82
N ILE A 183 -9.53 4.00 -1.08
CA ILE A 183 -8.37 4.90 -1.09
C ILE A 183 -8.41 5.84 -2.29
N GLN A 184 -8.87 5.38 -3.46
CA GLN A 184 -9.06 6.24 -4.64
C GLN A 184 -10.07 7.36 -4.36
N LEU A 185 -11.17 7.04 -3.67
CA LEU A 185 -12.20 8.02 -3.28
C LEU A 185 -11.78 8.90 -2.11
N ASN A 186 -11.00 8.36 -1.18
CA ASN A 186 -10.49 9.09 -0.03
C ASN A 186 -9.03 8.66 0.29
N PRO A 187 -8.03 9.34 -0.28
CA PRO A 187 -6.62 8.99 -0.10
C PRO A 187 -6.09 9.11 1.33
N SER A 188 -6.83 9.77 2.22
CA SER A 188 -6.46 9.93 3.62
C SER A 188 -7.21 8.97 4.54
N TYR A 189 -7.93 7.99 3.99
CA TYR A 189 -8.68 7.04 4.81
C TYR A 189 -7.78 5.97 5.42
N ILE A 190 -7.23 6.27 6.60
CA ILE A 190 -6.29 5.40 7.33
C ILE A 190 -6.82 3.97 7.51
N ARG A 191 -8.12 3.80 7.79
CA ARG A 191 -8.71 2.47 8.01
C ARG A 191 -8.69 1.60 6.75
N ALA A 192 -8.85 2.19 5.56
CA ALA A 192 -8.73 1.45 4.31
C ALA A 192 -7.27 1.11 3.99
N LEU A 193 -6.34 2.03 4.26
CA LEU A 193 -4.90 1.79 4.12
C LEU A 193 -4.44 0.64 5.02
N LEU A 194 -4.84 0.62 6.30
CA LEU A 194 -4.46 -0.43 7.25
C LEU A 194 -4.95 -1.80 6.79
N ARG A 195 -6.22 -1.90 6.38
CA ARG A 195 -6.79 -3.15 5.87
C ARG A 195 -6.07 -3.65 4.62
N ARG A 196 -5.72 -2.75 3.70
CA ARG A 196 -4.99 -3.12 2.48
C ARG A 196 -3.58 -3.58 2.79
N ALA A 197 -2.89 -2.91 3.70
CA ALA A 197 -1.56 -3.30 4.15
C ALA A 197 -1.57 -4.70 4.81
N GLU A 198 -2.53 -4.98 5.70
CA GLU A 198 -2.72 -6.31 6.29
C GLU A 198 -2.98 -7.39 5.22
N LEU A 199 -3.84 -7.08 4.25
CA LEU A 199 -4.14 -7.98 3.14
C LEU A 199 -2.91 -8.25 2.27
N TYR A 200 -2.11 -7.22 1.99
CA TYR A 200 -0.84 -7.34 1.26
C TYR A 200 0.17 -8.19 2.02
N GLU A 201 0.31 -8.03 3.34
CA GLU A 201 1.12 -8.94 4.14
C GLU A 201 0.62 -10.39 4.05
N SER A 202 -0.71 -10.60 4.12
CA SER A 202 -1.32 -11.93 4.04
C SER A 202 -1.25 -12.60 2.65
N THR A 203 -0.83 -11.84 1.63
CA THR A 203 -0.66 -12.29 0.23
C THR A 203 0.80 -12.19 -0.24
N ASP A 204 1.75 -12.04 0.68
CA ASP A 204 3.22 -11.93 0.44
C ASP A 204 3.64 -10.73 -0.43
N LYS A 205 2.76 -9.72 -0.55
CA LYS A 205 3.01 -8.43 -1.21
C LYS A 205 3.65 -7.44 -0.23
N LEU A 206 4.80 -7.83 0.32
CA LEU A 206 5.42 -7.13 1.44
C LEU A 206 5.89 -5.70 1.10
N ASP A 207 6.31 -5.47 -0.14
CA ASP A 207 6.74 -4.14 -0.60
C ASP A 207 5.57 -3.16 -0.62
N GLU A 208 4.44 -3.58 -1.19
CA GLU A 208 3.20 -2.80 -1.25
C GLU A 208 2.61 -2.58 0.15
N ALA A 209 2.68 -3.58 1.03
CA ALA A 209 2.27 -3.42 2.43
C ALA A 209 3.11 -2.34 3.14
N LEU A 210 4.43 -2.36 2.95
CA LEU A 210 5.33 -1.38 3.55
C LEU A 210 5.05 0.05 3.05
N GLU A 211 4.70 0.20 1.77
CA GLU A 211 4.30 1.50 1.22
C GLU A 211 3.03 2.04 1.87
N ASP A 212 1.99 1.21 2.01
CA ASP A 212 0.75 1.61 2.69
C ASP A 212 1.00 1.99 4.16
N TYR A 213 1.81 1.23 4.90
CA TYR A 213 2.17 1.56 6.28
C TYR A 213 2.97 2.86 6.42
N LYS A 214 3.88 3.14 5.48
CA LYS A 214 4.58 4.44 5.45
C LYS A 214 3.59 5.57 5.20
N SER A 215 2.68 5.41 4.25
CA SER A 215 1.64 6.42 3.97
C SER A 215 0.74 6.67 5.18
N ILE A 216 0.43 5.63 5.97
CA ILE A 216 -0.30 5.77 7.24
C ILE A 216 0.51 6.64 8.22
N LEU A 217 1.80 6.35 8.43
CA LEU A 217 2.64 7.10 9.38
C LEU A 217 2.90 8.54 8.95
N GLU A 218 2.88 8.84 7.65
CA GLU A 218 2.92 10.21 7.14
C GLU A 218 1.67 11.01 7.55
N LYS A 219 0.51 10.35 7.63
CA LYS A 219 -0.78 10.97 7.99
C LYS A 219 -1.00 11.01 9.50
N ASP A 220 -0.71 9.90 10.17
CA ASP A 220 -0.84 9.73 11.61
C ASP A 220 0.34 8.89 12.15
N PRO A 221 1.38 9.55 12.70
CA PRO A 221 2.53 8.88 13.30
C PRO A 221 2.21 8.06 14.56
N SER A 222 1.01 8.20 15.15
CA SER A 222 0.62 7.53 16.39
C SER A 222 0.17 6.09 16.19
N VAL A 223 -0.13 5.69 14.95
CA VAL A 223 -0.61 4.34 14.62
C VAL A 223 0.46 3.29 14.90
N HIS A 224 0.33 2.60 16.03
CA HIS A 224 1.31 1.62 16.52
C HIS A 224 1.54 0.48 15.51
N GLN A 225 0.47 -0.08 14.96
CA GLN A 225 0.53 -1.18 13.99
C GLN A 225 1.40 -0.84 12.79
N ALA A 226 1.22 0.35 12.22
CA ALA A 226 2.01 0.81 11.07
C ALA A 226 3.49 0.99 11.42
N ARG A 227 3.78 1.52 12.62
CA ARG A 227 5.15 1.66 13.12
C ARG A 227 5.84 0.31 13.30
N GLU A 228 5.14 -0.65 13.91
CA GLU A 228 5.66 -2.01 14.10
C GLU A 228 5.93 -2.69 12.75
N ALA A 229 5.00 -2.61 11.81
CA ALA A 229 5.16 -3.16 10.48
C ALA A 229 6.35 -2.52 9.73
N CYS A 230 6.53 -1.20 9.83
CA CYS A 230 7.67 -0.50 9.20
C CYS A 230 9.03 -0.92 9.78
N MET A 231 9.08 -1.38 11.03
CA MET A 231 10.30 -1.92 11.65
C MET A 231 10.55 -3.38 11.25
N ARG A 232 9.49 -4.17 11.10
CA ARG A 232 9.55 -5.62 10.83
C ARG A 232 9.73 -5.96 9.35
N LEU A 233 8.97 -5.32 8.47
CA LEU A 233 8.88 -5.68 7.05
C LEU A 233 10.19 -5.53 6.26
N PRO A 234 11.05 -4.51 6.48
CA PRO A 234 12.28 -4.37 5.69
C PRO A 234 13.18 -5.61 5.74
N LYS A 235 13.33 -6.21 6.93
CA LYS A 235 14.11 -7.44 7.09
C LYS A 235 13.46 -8.63 6.37
N GLN A 236 12.13 -8.77 6.46
CA GLN A 236 11.41 -9.85 5.78
C GLN A 236 11.48 -9.71 4.25
N ILE A 237 11.43 -8.48 3.73
CA ILE A 237 11.61 -8.18 2.30
C ILE A 237 13.02 -8.58 1.85
N GLU A 238 14.05 -8.24 2.63
CA GLU A 238 15.43 -8.63 2.34
C GLU A 238 15.60 -10.15 2.33
N GLU A 239 15.13 -10.85 3.37
CA GLU A 239 15.17 -12.32 3.45
C GLU A 239 14.42 -12.98 2.28
N ARG A 240 13.24 -12.46 1.91
CA ARG A 240 12.47 -12.92 0.73
C ARG A 240 13.27 -12.71 -0.55
N ASN A 241 13.89 -11.55 -0.72
CA ASN A 241 14.68 -11.21 -1.91
C ASN A 241 15.93 -12.07 -2.04
N GLU A 242 16.62 -12.34 -0.94
CA GLU A 242 17.78 -13.25 -0.91
C GLU A 242 17.37 -14.67 -1.28
N ARG A 243 16.30 -15.19 -0.70
CA ARG A 243 15.75 -16.52 -1.05
C ARG A 243 15.39 -16.60 -2.54
N LEU A 244 14.65 -15.62 -3.06
CA LEU A 244 14.29 -15.57 -4.49
C LEU A 244 15.54 -15.51 -5.38
N LYS A 245 16.56 -14.74 -4.98
CA LYS A 245 17.83 -14.66 -5.70
C LYS A 245 18.56 -15.99 -5.74
N GLU A 246 18.61 -16.72 -4.64
CA GLU A 246 19.21 -18.06 -4.58
C GLU A 246 18.47 -19.06 -5.47
N GLU A 247 17.14 -19.08 -5.39
CA GLU A 247 16.30 -19.94 -6.24
C GLU A 247 16.51 -19.65 -7.74
N MET A 248 16.53 -18.37 -8.11
CA MET A 248 16.80 -17.94 -9.50
C MET A 248 18.19 -18.33 -9.97
N LEU A 249 19.21 -18.14 -9.12
CA LEU A 249 20.58 -18.53 -9.44
C LEU A 249 20.71 -20.05 -9.58
N GLY A 250 20.01 -20.83 -8.75
CA GLY A 250 19.93 -22.29 -8.88
C GLY A 250 19.35 -22.71 -10.22
N LYS A 251 18.17 -22.19 -10.58
CA LYS A 251 17.52 -22.47 -11.88
C LYS A 251 18.42 -22.09 -13.07
N LEU A 252 19.13 -20.96 -12.97
CA LEU A 252 20.06 -20.52 -14.00
C LEU A 252 21.29 -21.44 -14.11
N LYS A 253 21.80 -21.94 -12.98
CA LYS A 253 22.87 -22.94 -12.97
C LYS A 253 22.44 -24.24 -13.62
N ASP A 254 21.24 -24.73 -13.30
CA ASP A 254 20.69 -25.96 -13.89
C ASP A 254 20.52 -25.82 -15.41
N LEU A 255 20.02 -24.68 -15.86
CA LEU A 255 19.92 -24.36 -17.29
C LEU A 255 21.31 -24.30 -17.95
N GLY A 256 22.29 -23.67 -17.31
CA GLY A 256 23.68 -23.66 -17.80
C GLY A 256 24.28 -25.06 -17.88
N ASN A 257 24.06 -25.89 -16.86
CA ASN A 257 24.51 -27.28 -16.83
C ASN A 257 23.88 -28.13 -17.94
N LEU A 258 22.60 -27.91 -18.27
CA LEU A 258 21.94 -28.59 -19.38
C LEU A 258 22.65 -28.34 -20.71
N VAL A 259 23.08 -27.10 -20.96
CA VAL A 259 23.80 -26.70 -22.18
C VAL A 259 25.24 -27.20 -22.18
N LEU A 260 25.89 -27.25 -21.02
CA LEU A 260 27.30 -27.61 -20.88
C LEU A 260 27.56 -29.12 -20.82
N ARG A 261 26.57 -29.91 -20.39
CA ARG A 261 26.69 -31.37 -20.23
C ARG A 261 27.16 -32.11 -21.48
N PRO A 262 26.68 -31.82 -22.72
CA PRO A 262 27.19 -32.46 -23.95
C PRO A 262 28.69 -32.23 -24.21
N PHE A 263 29.26 -31.19 -23.61
CA PHE A 263 30.68 -30.84 -23.73
C PHE A 263 31.53 -31.40 -22.58
N GLY A 264 30.94 -32.17 -21.66
CA GLY A 264 31.61 -32.63 -20.44
C GLY A 264 31.92 -31.49 -19.46
N LEU A 265 31.18 -30.38 -19.57
CA LEU A 265 31.35 -29.19 -18.74
C LEU A 265 30.14 -29.00 -17.80
N SER A 266 30.33 -28.14 -16.80
CA SER A 266 29.34 -27.68 -15.84
C SER A 266 29.59 -26.22 -15.47
N THR A 267 28.61 -25.58 -14.87
CA THR A 267 28.75 -24.23 -14.32
C THR A 267 29.78 -24.15 -13.19
N GLU A 268 30.13 -25.28 -12.55
CA GLU A 268 31.16 -25.34 -11.52
C GLU A 268 32.58 -25.24 -12.09
N ASN A 269 32.77 -25.55 -13.38
CA ASN A 269 34.05 -25.37 -14.05
C ASN A 269 34.43 -23.89 -14.18
N PHE A 270 33.48 -22.96 -14.05
CA PHE A 270 33.71 -21.52 -14.20
C PHE A 270 33.62 -20.81 -12.84
N GLN A 271 34.75 -20.57 -12.20
CA GLN A 271 34.83 -19.89 -10.91
C GLN A 271 34.95 -18.38 -11.07
N ILE A 272 33.94 -17.66 -10.60
CA ILE A 272 33.91 -16.20 -10.61
C ILE A 272 34.58 -15.70 -9.32
N LYS A 273 35.60 -14.83 -9.45
CA LYS A 273 36.23 -14.12 -8.34
C LYS A 273 36.02 -12.62 -8.51
N GLN A 274 35.44 -11.99 -7.50
CA GLN A 274 35.28 -10.54 -7.44
C GLN A 274 36.46 -9.94 -6.65
N ASP A 275 37.11 -8.93 -7.22
CA ASP A 275 38.12 -8.14 -6.52
C ASP A 275 37.43 -7.09 -5.63
N SER A 276 37.56 -7.21 -4.31
CA SER A 276 36.94 -6.32 -3.34
C SER A 276 37.38 -4.85 -3.45
N SER A 277 38.53 -4.57 -4.07
CA SER A 277 39.10 -3.23 -4.19
C SER A 277 38.64 -2.47 -5.44
N THR A 278 38.46 -3.19 -6.55
CA THR A 278 38.07 -2.61 -7.84
C THR A 278 36.63 -2.90 -8.23
N GLY A 279 35.97 -3.83 -7.52
CA GLY A 279 34.66 -4.37 -7.89
C GLY A 279 34.67 -5.20 -9.18
N SER A 280 35.84 -5.43 -9.78
CA SER A 280 35.97 -6.15 -11.04
C SER A 280 35.76 -7.65 -10.86
N TYR A 281 35.15 -8.29 -11.86
CA TYR A 281 34.91 -9.74 -11.88
C TYR A 281 35.91 -10.43 -12.82
N SER A 282 36.55 -11.49 -12.34
CA SER A 282 37.41 -12.37 -13.14
C SER A 282 36.81 -13.78 -13.16
N ILE A 283 36.82 -14.42 -14.32
CA ILE A 283 36.31 -15.79 -14.50
C ILE A 283 37.50 -16.71 -14.72
N ASN A 284 37.67 -17.71 -13.85
CA ASN A 284 38.70 -18.73 -13.96
C ASN A 284 38.08 -20.07 -14.33
N PHE A 285 38.69 -20.78 -15.26
CA PHE A 285 38.23 -22.10 -15.67
C PHE A 285 39.02 -23.21 -14.96
N VAL A 286 38.33 -24.18 -14.36
CA VAL A 286 38.90 -25.34 -13.67
C VAL A 286 38.35 -26.62 -14.29
N GLN A 287 39.23 -27.46 -14.85
CA GLN A 287 38.83 -28.68 -15.55
C GLN A 287 38.21 -29.76 -14.62
N ASN A 288 38.77 -29.95 -13.42
CA ASN A 288 38.31 -30.95 -12.44
C ASN A 288 38.04 -30.30 -11.08
N PRO A 289 36.88 -29.66 -10.88
CA PRO A 289 36.59 -28.94 -9.63
C PRO A 289 36.56 -29.85 -8.39
N ASN A 290 36.28 -31.15 -8.55
CA ASN A 290 36.18 -32.12 -7.44
C ASN A 290 37.49 -32.79 -7.00
N ASN A 291 38.64 -32.46 -7.61
CA ASN A 291 39.91 -33.17 -7.38
C ASN A 291 40.91 -32.41 -6.46
N ASN A 292 40.47 -31.33 -5.81
CA ASN A 292 41.27 -30.54 -4.86
C ASN A 292 40.87 -30.84 -3.40
N ARG A 293 41.10 -32.08 -2.95
CA ARG A 293 41.05 -32.46 -1.52
C ARG A 293 42.41 -32.95 -1.05
#